data_AF-A0A378KSW9-F1
#
_entry.id   AF-A0A378KSW9-F1
#
_cell.length_a   1.000
_cell.length_b   1.000
_cell.length_c   1.000
_cell.angle_alpha   90.00
_cell.angle_beta   90.00
_cell.angle_gamma   90.00
#
_symmetry.space_group_name_H-M   'P 1'
#
loop_
_entity.id
_entity.type
_entity.pdbx_description
1 polymer ?
#
loop_
_entity_poly.entity_id
_entity_poly.type
_entity_poly.pdbx_seq_one_letter_code
_entity_poly.pdbx_strand_id
1 'polypeptide(L)'
;MDQHSNAEKQARYRKKEQLRRQADQIVRKWQLEPWKHHLKSLQEVHHLIDAAIKLPSGWTDEDYLNAEKRLYHVYSEIVSPVNQLSNDVHESRNAFNKSISPSDLPKINSNLIKAAENTNALASHIISALKLSDCNEADQAAALMEAMRFVGRTLTNNRESPCSQATTMCLATIDRIYERPRWFAKKLADTLSQQIHPDILREIGKYLVNN
;
A
#
# COMPACT_ATOMS: atom_id res chain seq x y z
N MET A 1 -29.91 27.13 -14.16
CA MET A 1 -30.62 25.95 -13.64
C MET A 1 -30.81 25.03 -14.82
N ASP A 2 -29.86 24.12 -15.05
CA ASP A 2 -29.88 23.27 -16.23
C ASP A 2 -30.90 22.15 -16.02
N GLN A 3 -32.00 22.20 -16.78
CA GLN A 3 -33.00 21.15 -16.79
C GLN A 3 -32.44 19.95 -17.55
N HIS A 4 -31.89 18.99 -16.81
CA HIS A 4 -31.51 17.70 -17.37
C HIS A 4 -32.72 17.02 -18.02
N SER A 5 -32.53 16.56 -19.27
CA SER A 5 -33.52 15.76 -19.97
C SER A 5 -33.85 14.49 -19.18
N ASN A 6 -35.07 13.97 -19.33
CA ASN A 6 -35.51 12.76 -18.63
C ASN A 6 -34.59 11.57 -18.93
N ALA A 7 -34.04 11.51 -20.15
CA ALA A 7 -33.05 10.52 -20.56
C ALA A 7 -31.72 10.65 -19.79
N GLU A 8 -31.23 11.87 -19.55
CA GLU A 8 -29.99 12.12 -18.80
C GLU A 8 -30.15 11.75 -17.33
N LYS A 9 -31.31 12.07 -16.73
CA LYS A 9 -31.64 11.67 -15.36
C LYS A 9 -31.65 10.15 -15.22
N GLN A 10 -32.24 9.45 -16.19
CA GLN A 10 -32.28 8.00 -16.20
C GLN A 10 -30.91 7.37 -16.42
N ALA A 11 -30.08 7.95 -17.29
CA ALA A 11 -28.68 7.51 -17.50
C ALA A 11 -27.85 7.69 -16.23
N ARG A 12 -27.95 8.85 -15.57
CA ARG A 12 -27.29 9.12 -14.29
C ARG A 12 -27.73 8.15 -13.20
N TYR A 13 -29.04 7.90 -13.09
CA TYR A 13 -29.55 6.91 -12.16
C TYR A 13 -28.96 5.51 -12.40
N ARG A 14 -28.89 5.06 -13.66
CA ARG A 14 -28.29 3.76 -14.02
C ARG A 14 -26.81 3.66 -13.65
N LYS A 15 -26.03 4.72 -13.90
CA LYS A 15 -24.61 4.78 -13.49
C LYS A 15 -24.46 4.64 -11.97
N LYS A 16 -25.27 5.38 -11.20
CA LYS A 16 -25.25 5.31 -9.73
C LYS A 16 -25.63 3.90 -9.22
N GLU A 17 -26.64 3.29 -9.80
CA GLU A 17 -27.04 1.91 -9.49
C GLU A 17 -25.93 0.90 -9.83
N GLN A 18 -25.25 1.07 -10.96
CA GLN A 18 -24.13 0.22 -11.35
C GLN A 18 -22.98 0.31 -10.33
N LEU A 19 -22.63 1.52 -9.88
CA LEU A 19 -21.61 1.74 -8.85
C LEU A 19 -21.96 1.01 -7.55
N ARG A 20 -23.24 1.04 -7.17
CA ARG A 20 -23.74 0.35 -5.98
C ARG A 20 -23.72 -1.16 -6.13
N ARG A 21 -24.10 -1.70 -7.30
CA ARG A 21 -23.98 -3.13 -7.60
C ARG A 21 -22.54 -3.62 -7.56
N GLN A 22 -21.60 -2.83 -8.08
CA GLN A 22 -20.16 -3.14 -7.99
C GLN A 22 -19.70 -3.17 -6.52
N ALA A 23 -20.09 -2.18 -5.72
CA ALA A 23 -19.83 -2.15 -4.28
C ALA A 23 -20.37 -3.41 -3.56
N ASP A 24 -21.62 -3.79 -3.81
CA ASP A 24 -22.22 -4.98 -3.21
C ASP A 24 -21.48 -6.27 -3.63
N GLN A 25 -21.02 -6.36 -4.88
CA GLN A 25 -20.22 -7.49 -5.35
C GLN A 25 -18.87 -7.57 -4.64
N ILE A 26 -18.24 -6.44 -4.33
CA ILE A 26 -16.97 -6.39 -3.57
C ILE A 26 -17.19 -6.90 -2.15
N VAL A 27 -18.24 -6.45 -1.46
CA VAL A 27 -18.60 -6.94 -0.11
C VAL A 27 -18.82 -8.46 -0.14
N ARG A 28 -19.61 -8.95 -1.10
CA ARG A 28 -19.87 -10.40 -1.24
C ARG A 28 -18.60 -11.18 -1.47
N LYS A 29 -17.71 -10.73 -2.37
CA LYS A 29 -16.42 -11.40 -2.62
C LYS A 29 -15.56 -11.43 -1.36
N TRP A 30 -15.47 -10.33 -0.62
CA TRP A 30 -14.75 -10.28 0.64
C TRP A 30 -15.34 -11.25 1.68
N GLN A 31 -16.67 -11.30 1.83
CA GLN A 31 -17.35 -12.22 2.75
C GLN A 31 -17.11 -13.69 2.43
N LEU A 32 -16.93 -14.05 1.15
CA LEU A 32 -16.63 -15.40 0.69
C LEU A 32 -15.19 -15.85 0.99
N GLU A 33 -14.31 -14.94 1.43
CA GLU A 33 -12.92 -15.22 1.77
C GLU A 33 -12.63 -14.96 3.27
N PRO A 34 -13.24 -15.72 4.21
CA PRO A 34 -13.19 -15.45 5.64
C PRO A 34 -11.79 -15.45 6.24
N TRP A 35 -10.86 -16.20 5.65
CA TRP A 35 -9.46 -16.19 6.08
C TRP A 35 -8.76 -14.83 5.86
N LYS A 36 -9.30 -13.92 5.02
CA LYS A 36 -8.78 -12.56 4.82
C LYS A 36 -9.40 -11.51 5.74
N HIS A 37 -10.37 -11.89 6.59
CA HIS A 37 -11.09 -10.96 7.47
C HIS A 37 -10.25 -10.41 8.64
N HIS A 38 -9.06 -10.97 8.87
CA HIS A 38 -8.15 -10.54 9.94
C HIS A 38 -7.56 -9.12 9.73
N LEU A 39 -7.73 -8.52 8.54
CA LEU A 39 -7.18 -7.21 8.22
C LEU A 39 -8.14 -6.04 8.48
N LYS A 40 -9.46 -6.25 8.39
CA LYS A 40 -10.49 -5.23 8.59
C LYS A 40 -11.81 -5.86 9.05
N SER A 41 -12.53 -5.19 9.94
CA SER A 41 -13.88 -5.56 10.34
C SER A 41 -14.91 -5.29 9.23
N LEU A 42 -16.06 -5.97 9.28
CA LEU A 42 -17.16 -5.74 8.32
C LEU A 42 -17.64 -4.27 8.33
N GLN A 43 -17.63 -3.61 9.49
CA GLN A 43 -18.00 -2.19 9.59
C GLN A 43 -17.00 -1.29 8.87
N GLU A 44 -15.69 -1.54 9.02
CA GLU A 44 -14.66 -0.79 8.31
C GLU A 44 -14.75 -1.00 6.79
N VAL A 45 -15.01 -2.23 6.35
CA VAL A 45 -15.21 -2.57 4.93
C VAL A 45 -16.39 -1.79 4.35
N HIS A 46 -17.55 -1.78 5.02
CA HIS A 46 -18.70 -1.00 4.58
C HIS A 46 -18.40 0.50 4.54
N HIS A 47 -17.74 1.03 5.57
CA HIS A 47 -17.38 2.45 5.63
C HIS A 47 -16.47 2.86 4.45
N LEU A 48 -15.46 2.05 4.12
CA LEU A 48 -14.57 2.30 2.97
C LEU A 48 -15.33 2.27 1.65
N ILE A 49 -16.23 1.31 1.46
CA ILE A 49 -17.02 1.17 0.24
C ILE A 49 -18.01 2.34 0.09
N ASP A 50 -18.73 2.68 1.17
CA ASP A 50 -19.67 3.81 1.18
C ASP A 50 -18.98 5.14 0.89
N ALA A 51 -17.78 5.34 1.46
CA ALA A 51 -16.95 6.50 1.16
C ALA A 51 -16.49 6.53 -0.31
N ALA A 52 -16.09 5.38 -0.87
CA ALA A 52 -15.63 5.29 -2.25
C ALA A 52 -16.73 5.62 -3.26
N ILE A 53 -17.95 5.11 -3.03
CA ILE A 53 -19.10 5.32 -3.94
C ILE A 53 -19.85 6.64 -3.73
N LYS A 54 -19.46 7.43 -2.73
CA LYS A 54 -20.11 8.71 -2.45
C LYS A 54 -19.89 9.67 -3.61
N LEU A 55 -21.00 10.15 -4.16
CA LEU A 55 -21.03 11.16 -5.22
C LEU A 55 -21.59 12.47 -4.65
N PRO A 56 -21.04 13.63 -5.05
CA PRO A 56 -21.58 14.93 -4.65
C PRO A 56 -22.97 15.16 -5.26
N SER A 57 -23.71 16.12 -4.70
CA SER A 57 -24.96 16.57 -5.31
C SER A 57 -24.67 17.21 -6.66
N GLY A 58 -25.38 16.80 -7.71
CA GLY A 58 -25.15 17.30 -9.08
C GLY A 58 -23.91 16.73 -9.78
N TRP A 59 -23.38 15.60 -9.30
CA TRP A 59 -22.18 14.95 -9.83
C TRP A 59 -22.08 14.88 -11.37
N THR A 60 -20.85 14.98 -11.84
CA THR A 60 -20.43 14.93 -13.24
C THR A 60 -19.89 13.56 -13.63
N ASP A 61 -19.72 13.31 -14.93
CA ASP A 61 -19.12 12.05 -15.38
C ASP A 61 -17.68 11.85 -14.87
N GLU A 62 -16.94 12.93 -14.62
CA GLU A 62 -15.62 12.87 -13.99
C GLU A 62 -15.70 12.42 -12.52
N ASP A 63 -16.67 12.93 -11.76
CA ASP A 63 -16.92 12.48 -10.38
C ASP A 63 -17.25 10.99 -10.33
N TYR A 64 -18.01 10.50 -11.32
CA TYR A 64 -18.33 9.09 -11.47
C TYR A 64 -17.09 8.24 -11.74
N LEU A 65 -16.26 8.63 -12.71
CA LEU A 65 -15.00 7.94 -13.01
C LEU A 65 -14.05 7.94 -11.80
N ASN A 66 -14.00 9.03 -11.05
CA ASN A 66 -13.22 9.11 -9.83
C ASN A 66 -13.78 8.19 -8.73
N ALA A 67 -15.10 8.03 -8.63
CA ALA A 67 -15.72 7.06 -7.74
C ALA A 67 -15.41 5.61 -8.15
N GLU A 68 -15.42 5.28 -9.45
CA GLU A 68 -15.00 3.98 -9.94
C GLU A 68 -13.53 3.67 -9.60
N LYS A 69 -12.63 4.66 -9.78
CA LYS A 69 -11.22 4.52 -9.37
C LYS A 69 -11.07 4.28 -7.87
N ARG A 70 -11.76 5.06 -7.03
CA ARG A 70 -11.77 4.86 -5.57
C ARG A 70 -12.29 3.46 -5.22
N LEU A 71 -13.36 3.01 -5.87
CA LEU A 71 -13.95 1.69 -5.64
C LEU A 71 -13.01 0.56 -6.05
N TYR A 72 -12.27 0.71 -7.16
CA TYR A 72 -11.23 -0.22 -7.58
C TYR A 72 -10.07 -0.29 -6.57
N HIS A 73 -9.63 0.85 -6.02
CA HIS A 73 -8.62 0.87 -4.95
C HIS A 73 -9.11 0.10 -3.72
N VAL A 74 -10.36 0.34 -3.29
CA VAL A 74 -10.98 -0.40 -2.17
C VAL A 74 -11.06 -1.90 -2.47
N TYR A 75 -11.42 -2.31 -3.69
CA TYR A 75 -11.38 -3.72 -4.10
C TYR A 75 -9.98 -4.32 -3.96
N SER A 76 -8.95 -3.62 -4.44
CA SER A 76 -7.57 -4.09 -4.34
C SER A 76 -7.10 -4.18 -2.88
N GLU A 77 -7.54 -3.26 -2.01
CA GLU A 77 -7.17 -3.24 -0.60
C GLU A 77 -7.86 -4.37 0.19
N ILE A 78 -9.11 -4.72 -0.16
CA ILE A 78 -9.95 -5.59 0.67
C ILE A 78 -10.01 -7.02 0.14
N VAL A 79 -10.14 -7.22 -1.17
CA VAL A 79 -10.32 -8.56 -1.78
C VAL A 79 -9.00 -9.15 -2.26
N SER A 80 -8.12 -8.31 -2.79
CA SER A 80 -6.78 -8.74 -3.24
C SER A 80 -5.66 -7.98 -2.55
N PRO A 81 -5.64 -7.92 -1.19
CA PRO A 81 -4.60 -7.21 -0.48
C PRO A 81 -3.25 -7.85 -0.83
N VAL A 82 -2.42 -7.12 -1.57
CA VAL A 82 -0.99 -7.42 -1.56
C VAL A 82 -0.52 -7.04 -0.17
N ASN A 83 -0.24 -8.05 0.66
CA ASN A 83 0.32 -7.81 1.98
C ASN A 83 1.80 -7.42 1.83
N GLN A 84 2.04 -6.19 1.39
CA GLN A 84 3.38 -5.66 1.12
C GLN A 84 4.27 -5.77 2.36
N LEU A 85 3.72 -5.50 3.55
CA LEU A 85 4.42 -5.66 4.83
C LEU A 85 4.86 -7.11 5.06
N SER A 86 3.96 -8.08 4.86
CA SER A 86 4.31 -9.48 4.97
C SER A 86 5.33 -9.90 3.92
N ASN A 87 5.20 -9.43 2.67
CA ASN A 87 6.17 -9.68 1.61
C ASN A 87 7.56 -9.12 1.99
N ASP A 88 7.63 -7.91 2.53
CA ASP A 88 8.87 -7.29 2.99
C ASP A 88 9.51 -8.05 4.16
N VAL A 89 8.70 -8.49 5.14
CA VAL A 89 9.17 -9.30 6.27
C VAL A 89 9.69 -10.66 5.80
N HIS A 90 8.97 -11.31 4.89
CA HIS A 90 9.37 -12.59 4.32
C HIS A 90 10.61 -12.48 3.46
N GLU A 91 10.69 -11.51 2.56
CA GLU A 91 11.85 -11.31 1.67
C GLU A 91 13.12 -11.01 2.49
N SER A 92 13.00 -10.12 3.47
CA SER A 92 14.07 -9.79 4.42
C SER A 92 14.58 -11.02 5.15
N ARG A 93 13.70 -11.86 5.70
CA ARG A 93 14.08 -13.02 6.51
C ARG A 93 14.50 -14.24 5.70
N ASN A 94 13.95 -14.42 4.50
CA ASN A 94 14.34 -15.49 3.58
C ASN A 94 15.76 -15.31 3.04
N ALA A 95 16.24 -14.06 2.94
CA ALA A 95 17.62 -13.77 2.53
C ALA A 95 18.68 -14.44 3.44
N PHE A 96 18.35 -14.68 4.71
CA PHE A 96 19.24 -15.27 5.71
C PHE A 96 19.14 -16.80 5.82
N ASN A 97 18.17 -17.42 5.15
CA ASN A 97 17.84 -18.83 5.32
C ASN A 97 18.30 -19.71 4.13
N LYS A 98 19.52 -19.52 3.63
CA LYS A 98 20.01 -20.21 2.43
C LYS A 98 20.27 -21.72 2.60
N SER A 99 20.12 -22.27 3.79
CA SER A 99 20.28 -23.70 4.09
C SER A 99 19.29 -24.09 5.19
N ILE A 100 18.07 -24.48 4.80
CA ILE A 100 17.03 -24.93 5.74
C ILE A 100 16.86 -26.45 5.59
N SER A 101 16.94 -27.17 6.71
CA SER A 101 16.46 -28.55 6.77
C SER A 101 14.93 -28.58 6.69
N PRO A 102 14.31 -29.54 5.97
CA PRO A 102 12.85 -29.70 5.95
C PRO A 102 12.21 -29.81 7.35
N SER A 103 12.96 -30.30 8.34
CA SER A 103 12.53 -30.39 9.74
C SER A 103 12.35 -29.04 10.44
N ASP A 104 13.02 -27.99 9.98
CA ASP A 104 12.97 -26.65 10.59
C ASP A 104 11.86 -25.77 9.99
N LEU A 105 11.28 -26.19 8.86
CA LEU A 105 10.23 -25.44 8.14
C LEU A 105 9.04 -25.05 9.02
N PRO A 106 8.48 -25.93 9.89
CA PRO A 106 7.35 -25.54 10.74
C PRO A 106 7.70 -24.40 11.70
N LYS A 107 8.91 -24.45 12.29
CA LYS A 107 9.41 -23.43 13.22
C LYS A 107 9.71 -22.12 12.49
N ILE A 108 10.29 -22.19 11.29
CA ILE A 108 10.56 -21.02 10.46
C ILE A 108 9.25 -20.35 10.05
N ASN A 109 8.26 -21.12 9.58
CA ASN A 109 6.94 -20.58 9.22
C ASN A 109 6.26 -19.93 10.43
N SER A 110 6.28 -20.58 11.59
CA SER A 110 5.73 -20.00 12.83
C SER A 110 6.42 -18.67 13.19
N ASN A 111 7.75 -18.61 13.08
CA ASN A 111 8.51 -17.39 13.35
C ASN A 111 8.22 -16.28 12.33
N LEU A 112 8.01 -16.62 11.06
CA LEU A 112 7.67 -15.67 9.99
C LEU A 112 6.27 -15.06 10.21
N ILE A 113 5.28 -15.90 10.56
CA ILE A 113 3.93 -15.46 10.92
C ILE A 113 3.99 -14.49 12.10
N LYS A 114 4.67 -14.89 13.19
CA LYS A 114 4.82 -14.03 14.38
C LYS A 114 5.55 -12.72 14.07
N ALA A 115 6.55 -12.76 13.19
CA ALA A 115 7.25 -11.56 12.76
C ALA A 115 6.33 -10.62 11.97
N ALA A 116 5.49 -11.15 11.08
CA ALA A 116 4.50 -10.36 10.35
C ALA A 116 3.45 -9.75 11.29
N GLU A 117 2.94 -10.51 12.26
CA GLU A 117 2.01 -10.02 13.29
C GLU A 117 2.62 -8.88 14.13
N ASN A 118 3.84 -9.06 14.64
CA ASN A 118 4.54 -8.03 15.40
C ASN A 118 4.78 -6.77 14.55
N THR A 119 5.10 -6.94 13.27
CA THR A 119 5.33 -5.82 12.35
C THR A 119 4.02 -5.08 12.03
N ASN A 120 2.91 -5.81 11.88
CA ASN A 120 1.57 -5.23 11.71
C ASN A 120 1.13 -4.43 12.96
N ALA A 121 1.42 -4.95 14.15
CA ALA A 121 1.14 -4.24 15.40
C ALA A 121 1.93 -2.92 15.48
N LEU A 122 3.24 -2.97 15.17
CA LEU A 122 4.07 -1.77 15.12
C LEU A 122 3.56 -0.75 14.09
N ALA A 123 3.22 -1.19 12.88
CA ALA A 123 2.67 -0.33 11.85
C ALA A 123 1.36 0.34 12.30
N SER A 124 0.47 -0.43 12.94
CA SER A 124 -0.78 0.10 13.53
C SER A 124 -0.52 1.18 14.58
N HIS A 125 0.47 0.99 15.45
CA HIS A 125 0.86 2.00 16.44
C HIS A 125 1.39 3.28 15.79
N ILE A 126 2.25 3.17 14.77
CA ILE A 126 2.77 4.32 14.04
C ILE A 126 1.63 5.08 13.35
N ILE A 127 0.75 4.38 12.63
CA ILE A 127 -0.41 4.98 11.96
C ILE A 127 -1.32 5.68 12.97
N SER A 128 -1.54 5.07 14.13
CA SER A 128 -2.36 5.66 15.19
C SER A 128 -1.70 6.92 15.75
N ALA A 129 -0.39 6.90 15.97
CA ALA A 129 0.37 8.07 16.43
C ALA A 129 0.28 9.23 15.43
N LEU A 130 0.36 8.96 14.12
CA LEU A 130 0.15 9.98 13.09
C LEU A 130 -1.26 10.56 13.14
N LYS A 131 -2.29 9.72 13.23
CA LYS A 131 -3.70 10.15 13.28
C LYS A 131 -4.05 10.98 14.52
N LEU A 132 -3.41 10.66 15.65
CA LEU A 132 -3.60 11.36 16.92
C LEU A 132 -2.66 12.56 17.07
N SER A 133 -1.73 12.76 16.14
CA SER A 133 -0.91 13.96 16.12
C SER A 133 -1.75 15.16 15.65
N ASP A 134 -1.56 16.32 16.28
CA ASP A 134 -2.13 17.59 15.81
C ASP A 134 -1.37 18.16 14.58
N CYS A 135 -0.48 17.36 13.98
CA CYS A 135 0.30 17.72 12.81
C CYS A 135 -0.55 17.67 11.54
N ASN A 136 -0.30 18.61 10.62
CA ASN A 136 -0.87 18.53 9.28
C ASN A 136 -0.19 17.41 8.46
N GLU A 137 -0.74 17.11 7.28
CA GLU A 137 -0.26 16.02 6.41
C GLU A 137 1.22 16.15 6.01
N ALA A 138 1.71 17.37 5.79
CA ALA A 138 3.11 17.61 5.42
C ALA A 138 4.05 17.37 6.60
N ASP A 139 3.68 17.80 7.80
CA ASP A 139 4.43 17.58 9.03
C ASP A 139 4.46 16.09 9.40
N GLN A 140 3.33 15.39 9.22
CA GLN A 140 3.25 13.93 9.38
C GLN A 140 4.19 13.20 8.41
N ALA A 141 4.23 13.63 7.14
CA ALA A 141 5.15 13.08 6.15
C ALA A 141 6.62 13.33 6.53
N ALA A 142 6.95 14.53 7.01
CA ALA A 142 8.30 14.85 7.49
C ALA A 142 8.72 13.99 8.68
N ALA A 143 7.82 13.78 9.65
CA ALA A 143 8.05 12.89 10.79
C ALA A 143 8.30 11.44 10.35
N LEU A 144 7.51 10.94 9.40
CA LEU A 144 7.68 9.59 8.86
C LEU A 144 9.01 9.44 8.11
N MET A 145 9.41 10.47 7.34
CA MET A 145 10.69 10.49 6.67
C MET A 145 11.87 10.44 7.65
N GLU A 146 11.78 11.11 8.81
CA GLU A 146 12.86 11.01 9.81
C GLU A 146 12.92 9.62 10.45
N ALA A 147 11.78 8.99 10.70
CA ALA A 147 11.75 7.59 11.14
C ALA A 147 12.39 6.65 10.09
N MET A 148 12.12 6.86 8.80
CA MET A 148 12.77 6.11 7.72
C MET A 148 14.28 6.33 7.68
N ARG A 149 14.76 7.57 7.86
CA ARG A 149 16.20 7.87 7.94
C ARG A 149 16.85 7.19 9.13
N PHE A 150 16.19 7.19 10.30
CA PHE A 150 16.67 6.50 11.49
C PHE A 150 16.86 5.00 11.23
N VAL A 151 15.87 4.35 10.60
CA VAL A 151 15.97 2.94 10.20
C VAL A 151 17.08 2.75 9.16
N GLY A 152 17.17 3.61 8.15
CA GLY A 152 18.19 3.56 7.11
C GLY A 152 19.62 3.62 7.66
N ARG A 153 19.88 4.53 8.61
CA ARG A 153 21.18 4.65 9.31
C ARG A 153 21.50 3.39 10.12
N THR A 154 20.48 2.78 10.72
CA THR A 154 20.64 1.53 11.46
C THR A 154 20.99 0.38 10.52
N LEU A 155 20.37 0.32 9.34
CA LEU A 155 20.62 -0.72 8.35
C LEU A 155 22.04 -0.70 7.79
N THR A 156 22.66 0.47 7.61
CA THR A 156 24.04 0.58 7.12
C THR A 156 25.09 0.21 8.15
N ASN A 157 24.75 0.29 9.44
CA ASN A 157 25.64 -0.13 10.52
C ASN A 157 25.59 -1.65 10.78
N ASN A 158 24.61 -2.35 10.19
CA ASN A 158 24.49 -3.80 10.34
C ASN A 158 25.40 -4.53 9.33
N ARG A 159 26.08 -5.59 9.79
CA ARG A 159 26.96 -6.41 8.95
C ARG A 159 26.24 -7.04 7.76
N GLU A 160 24.98 -7.40 7.93
CA GLU A 160 24.14 -7.97 6.88
C GLU A 160 22.81 -7.23 6.84
N SER A 161 22.68 -6.29 5.90
CA SER A 161 21.43 -5.57 5.69
C SER A 161 20.47 -6.44 4.86
N PRO A 162 19.26 -6.74 5.35
CA PRO A 162 18.28 -7.47 4.57
C PRO A 162 17.88 -6.72 3.29
N CYS A 163 17.64 -7.47 2.22
CA CYS A 163 17.18 -6.94 0.94
C CYS A 163 15.66 -7.09 0.83
N SER A 164 14.91 -5.98 0.93
CA SER A 164 13.47 -5.91 0.65
C SER A 164 13.11 -4.55 0.06
N GLN A 165 11.86 -4.33 -0.35
CA GLN A 165 11.41 -3.00 -0.80
C GLN A 165 11.47 -1.99 0.34
N ALA A 166 10.99 -2.36 1.53
CA ALA A 166 11.03 -1.51 2.72
C ALA A 166 12.46 -1.09 3.11
N THR A 167 13.43 -2.01 3.14
CA THR A 167 14.82 -1.66 3.48
C THR A 167 15.45 -0.80 2.40
N THR A 168 15.12 -1.04 1.13
CA THR A 168 15.55 -0.21 0.01
C THR A 168 15.03 1.22 0.15
N MET A 169 13.76 1.41 0.48
CA MET A 169 13.20 2.75 0.66
C MET A 169 13.84 3.46 1.86
N CYS A 170 14.04 2.78 2.99
CA CYS A 170 14.74 3.36 4.15
C CYS A 170 16.16 3.79 3.78
N LEU A 171 16.90 2.93 3.09
CA LEU A 171 18.24 3.26 2.58
C LEU A 171 18.19 4.46 1.65
N ALA A 172 17.22 4.55 0.72
CA ALA A 172 17.11 5.67 -0.22
C ALA A 172 17.01 7.04 0.46
N THR A 173 16.50 7.11 1.70
CA THR A 173 16.31 8.37 2.44
C THR A 173 17.57 8.93 3.13
N ILE A 174 18.62 8.12 3.31
CA ILE A 174 19.82 8.54 4.05
C ILE A 174 20.84 9.21 3.14
N ASP A 175 21.70 10.02 3.75
CA ASP A 175 22.76 10.78 3.08
C ASP A 175 23.74 9.86 2.31
N ARG A 176 24.36 10.42 1.25
CA ARG A 176 25.35 9.75 0.39
C ARG A 176 26.64 9.39 1.12
N ILE A 177 26.90 9.97 2.29
CA ILE A 177 28.04 9.59 3.14
C ILE A 177 27.98 8.13 3.62
N TYR A 178 26.79 7.53 3.63
CA TYR A 178 26.62 6.14 4.05
C TYR A 178 26.80 5.18 2.87
N GLU A 179 27.67 4.19 3.04
CA GLU A 179 27.83 3.13 2.04
C GLU A 179 26.55 2.28 1.94
N ARG A 180 26.06 2.11 0.71
CA ARG A 180 24.88 1.30 0.42
C ARG A 180 25.31 -0.14 0.12
N PRO A 181 24.53 -1.16 0.54
CA PRO A 181 24.79 -2.55 0.15
C PRO A 181 24.81 -2.72 -1.37
N ARG A 182 25.63 -3.65 -1.90
CA ARG A 182 25.78 -3.88 -3.35
C ARG A 182 24.47 -4.16 -4.09
N TRP A 183 23.50 -4.79 -3.41
CA TRP A 183 22.20 -5.11 -3.98
C TRP A 183 21.27 -3.90 -4.12
N PHE A 184 21.59 -2.77 -3.45
CA PHE A 184 20.71 -1.61 -3.30
C PHE A 184 20.24 -1.04 -4.65
N ALA A 185 21.18 -0.75 -5.56
CA ALA A 185 20.85 -0.07 -6.81
C ALA A 185 19.85 -0.87 -7.66
N LYS A 186 20.07 -2.18 -7.77
CA LYS A 186 19.17 -3.08 -8.48
C LYS A 186 17.78 -3.12 -7.82
N LYS A 187 17.73 -3.32 -6.50
CA LYS A 187 16.46 -3.42 -5.78
C LYS A 187 15.68 -2.09 -5.81
N LEU A 188 16.37 -0.94 -5.82
CA LEU A 188 15.74 0.37 -6.00
C LEU A 188 15.11 0.49 -7.38
N ALA A 189 15.83 0.12 -8.45
CA ALA A 189 15.29 0.13 -9.80
C ALA A 189 14.06 -0.79 -9.93
N ASP A 190 14.14 -2.02 -9.38
CA ASP A 190 13.03 -2.96 -9.36
C ASP A 190 11.82 -2.38 -8.62
N THR A 191 12.04 -1.78 -7.43
CA THR A 191 10.98 -1.16 -6.62
C THR A 191 10.31 0.00 -7.35
N LEU A 192 11.10 0.92 -7.94
CA LEU A 192 10.57 2.06 -8.69
C LEU A 192 9.76 1.59 -9.91
N SER A 193 10.23 0.56 -10.62
CA SER A 193 9.54 0.02 -11.80
C SER A 193 8.17 -0.57 -11.48
N GLN A 194 7.99 -1.08 -10.25
CA GLN A 194 6.73 -1.68 -9.80
C GLN A 194 5.75 -0.66 -9.22
N GLN A 195 6.25 0.47 -8.72
CA GLN A 195 5.44 1.47 -8.01
C GLN A 195 5.10 2.70 -8.85
N ILE A 196 5.88 2.98 -9.90
CA ILE A 196 5.70 4.16 -10.75
C ILE A 196 5.04 3.78 -12.06
N HIS A 197 4.05 4.58 -12.49
CA HIS A 197 3.43 4.38 -13.80
C HIS A 197 4.48 4.40 -14.92
N PRO A 198 4.43 3.48 -15.91
CA PRO A 198 5.48 3.36 -16.94
C PRO A 198 5.84 4.66 -17.66
N ASP A 199 4.85 5.53 -17.90
CA ASP A 199 5.07 6.83 -18.54
C ASP A 199 5.88 7.79 -17.67
N ILE A 200 5.60 7.83 -16.36
CA ILE A 200 6.34 8.64 -15.38
C ILE A 200 7.75 8.07 -15.21
N LEU A 201 7.88 6.74 -15.17
CA LEU A 201 9.18 6.08 -15.08
C LEU A 201 10.09 6.47 -16.26
N ARG A 202 9.52 6.53 -17.48
CA ARG A 202 10.23 6.98 -18.68
C ARG A 202 10.67 8.44 -18.56
N GLU A 203 9.83 9.29 -17.98
CA GLU A 203 10.15 10.69 -17.74
C GLU A 203 11.28 10.86 -16.72
N ILE A 204 11.20 10.16 -15.59
CA ILE A 204 12.27 10.12 -14.58
C ILE A 204 13.58 9.65 -15.20
N GLY A 205 13.54 8.60 -16.03
CA GLY A 205 14.70 8.10 -16.76
C GLY A 205 15.37 9.19 -17.61
N LYS A 206 14.59 10.04 -18.28
CA LYS A 206 15.14 11.17 -19.05
C LYS A 206 15.87 12.18 -18.16
N TYR A 207 15.32 12.51 -16.99
CA TYR A 207 15.98 13.43 -16.06
C TYR A 207 17.25 12.84 -15.42
N LEU A 208 17.28 11.53 -15.18
CA LEU A 208 18.43 10.85 -14.58
C LEU A 208 19.60 10.65 -15.55
N VAL A 209 19.32 10.49 -16.86
CA VAL A 209 20.37 10.34 -17.89
C VAL A 209 20.96 11.69 -18.31
N ASN A 210 20.21 12.79 -18.14
CA ASN A 210 20.60 14.14 -18.55
C ASN A 210 21.24 14.97 -17.41
N ASN A 211 21.51 14.37 -16.24
CA ASN A 211 22.26 14.96 -15.12
C ASN A 211 23.57 14.19 -14.91
#